data_AF-A0A4U0QD57-F1
#
_entry.id   AF-A0A4U0QD57-F1
#
_cell.length_a   1.000
_cell.length_b   1.000
_cell.length_c   1.000
_cell.angle_alpha   90.00
_cell.angle_beta   90.00
_cell.angle_gamma   90.00
#
_symmetry.space_group_name_H-M   'P 1'
#
loop_
_entity.id
_entity.type
_entity.pdbx_description
1 polymer ?
#
loop_
_entity_poly.entity_id
_entity_poly.type
_entity_poly.pdbx_seq_one_letter_code
_entity_poly.pdbx_strand_id
1 'polypeptide(L)'
;MRDTPHPITTWLCHEKDRTQQRLADALGVSQGLISQWVNTRRPIAPRHCTKLSRITGIPLDKLRPKDWHLIWPADADQEETR
;
A
#
# COMPACT_ATOMS: atom_id res chain seq x y z
N MET A 1 16.91 -10.12 -15.54
CA MET A 1 16.23 -8.86 -15.22
C MET A 1 15.43 -9.07 -13.95
N ARG A 2 15.88 -8.55 -12.80
CA ARG A 2 15.13 -8.68 -11.54
C ARG A 2 14.15 -7.51 -11.48
N ASP A 3 12.89 -7.74 -11.85
CA ASP A 3 11.81 -6.82 -11.47
C ASP A 3 11.84 -6.71 -9.94
N THR A 4 12.02 -5.50 -9.43
CA THR A 4 12.02 -5.26 -7.99
C THR A 4 10.68 -5.75 -7.44
N PRO A 5 10.66 -6.73 -6.52
CA PRO A 5 9.40 -7.26 -6.01
C PRO A 5 8.60 -6.14 -5.34
N HIS A 6 7.31 -6.07 -5.64
CA HIS A 6 6.40 -5.10 -5.06
C HIS A 6 6.39 -5.26 -3.52
N PRO A 7 6.35 -4.17 -2.72
CA PRO A 7 6.39 -4.26 -1.25
C PRO A 7 5.30 -5.16 -0.65
N ILE A 8 4.12 -5.19 -1.27
CA ILE A 8 3.02 -6.11 -0.89
C ILE A 8 3.46 -7.58 -1.09
N THR A 9 4.11 -7.91 -2.20
CA THR A 9 4.62 -9.27 -2.47
C THR A 9 5.66 -9.68 -1.43
N THR A 10 6.57 -8.77 -1.08
CA THR A 10 7.57 -9.00 -0.03
C THR A 10 6.90 -9.27 1.32
N TRP A 11 5.87 -8.51 1.67
CA TRP A 11 5.13 -8.69 2.92
C TRP A 11 4.35 -10.01 2.97
N LEU A 12 3.76 -10.44 1.85
CA LEU A 12 3.07 -11.73 1.74
C LEU A 12 4.02 -12.93 1.91
N CYS A 13 5.28 -12.79 1.50
CA CYS A 13 6.27 -13.87 1.59
C CYS A 13 6.88 -14.03 3.00
N HIS A 14 6.71 -13.04 3.87
CA HIS A 14 7.34 -13.02 5.20
C HIS A 14 6.75 -14.06 6.16
N GLU A 15 5.48 -14.43 6.00
CA GLU A 15 4.78 -15.33 6.93
C GLU A 15 3.80 -16.23 6.17
N LYS A 16 3.74 -17.52 6.50
CA LYS A 16 2.95 -18.51 5.76
C LYS A 16 1.43 -18.25 5.77
N ASP A 17 0.92 -17.55 6.78
CA ASP A 17 -0.51 -17.21 6.91
C ASP A 17 -0.93 -15.94 6.15
N ARG A 18 0.02 -15.22 5.53
CA ARG A 18 -0.27 -13.99 4.79
C ARG A 18 -0.55 -14.29 3.33
N THR A 19 -1.82 -14.53 3.02
CA THR A 19 -2.29 -14.73 1.64
C THR A 19 -2.89 -13.46 1.06
N GLN A 20 -2.90 -13.37 -0.28
CA GLN A 20 -3.59 -12.27 -0.98
C GLN A 20 -5.08 -12.23 -0.64
N GLN A 21 -5.70 -13.40 -0.44
CA GLN A 21 -7.11 -13.52 -0.07
C GLN A 21 -7.36 -12.91 1.31
N ARG A 22 -6.55 -13.27 2.31
CA ARG A 22 -6.69 -12.74 3.67
C ARG A 22 -6.46 -11.23 3.76
N LEU A 23 -5.53 -10.71 2.96
CA LEU A 23 -5.33 -9.26 2.81
C LEU A 23 -6.53 -8.59 2.14
N ALA A 24 -7.10 -9.22 1.11
CA ALA A 24 -8.32 -8.76 0.43
C ALA A 24 -9.51 -8.70 1.40
N ASP A 25 -9.73 -9.75 2.19
CA ASP A 25 -10.79 -9.81 3.20
C ASP A 25 -10.63 -8.71 4.25
N ALA A 26 -9.40 -8.49 4.76
CA ALA A 26 -9.12 -7.43 5.72
C ALA A 26 -9.31 -6.01 5.14
N LEU A 27 -9.09 -5.84 3.84
CA LEU A 27 -9.29 -4.58 3.13
C LEU A 27 -10.72 -4.36 2.65
N GLY A 28 -11.55 -5.42 2.63
CA GLY A 28 -12.88 -5.41 2.02
C GLY A 28 -12.84 -5.24 0.50
N VAL A 29 -11.85 -5.84 -0.16
CA VAL A 29 -11.68 -5.79 -1.63
C VAL A 29 -11.54 -7.20 -2.20
N SER A 30 -11.65 -7.36 -3.52
CA SER A 30 -11.43 -8.66 -4.16
C SER A 30 -9.94 -9.04 -4.20
N GLN A 31 -9.62 -10.33 -4.06
CA GLN A 31 -8.26 -10.85 -4.22
C GLN A 31 -7.65 -10.50 -5.59
N GLY A 32 -8.46 -10.48 -6.65
CA GLY A 32 -8.03 -10.04 -7.98
C GLY A 32 -7.53 -8.60 -8.02
N LEU A 33 -8.04 -7.71 -7.15
CA LEU A 33 -7.55 -6.33 -7.04
C LEU A 33 -6.15 -6.30 -6.41
N ILE A 34 -5.92 -7.11 -5.38
CA ILE A 34 -4.60 -7.27 -4.76
C ILE A 34 -3.61 -7.81 -5.79
N SER A 35 -3.98 -8.86 -6.52
CA SER A 35 -3.20 -9.42 -7.62
C SER A 35 -2.88 -8.35 -8.67
N GLN A 36 -3.83 -7.47 -9.00
CA GLN A 36 -3.58 -6.35 -9.89
C GLN A 36 -2.52 -5.40 -9.34
N TRP A 37 -2.53 -5.06 -8.06
CA TRP A 37 -1.52 -4.18 -7.47
C TRP A 37 -0.11 -4.78 -7.47
N VAL A 38 0.01 -6.10 -7.26
CA VAL A 38 1.33 -6.75 -7.28
C VAL A 38 1.84 -7.05 -8.69
N ASN A 39 0.94 -7.35 -9.65
CA ASN A 39 1.33 -7.70 -11.02
C ASN A 39 1.35 -6.51 -11.97
N THR A 40 0.48 -5.52 -11.76
CA THR A 40 0.39 -4.33 -12.62
C THR A 40 1.00 -3.15 -11.90
N ARG A 41 1.74 -2.31 -12.62
CA ARG A 41 2.29 -1.05 -12.09
C ARG A 41 1.22 0.05 -11.94
N ARG A 42 -0.05 -0.33 -11.77
CA ARG A 42 -1.13 0.63 -11.56
C ARG A 42 -1.07 1.16 -10.14
N PRO A 43 -1.14 2.50 -9.95
CA PRO A 43 -1.10 3.08 -8.62
C PRO A 43 -2.34 2.66 -7.82
N ILE A 44 -2.13 2.25 -6.58
CA ILE A 44 -3.18 1.93 -5.62
C ILE A 44 -3.94 3.23 -5.29
N ALA A 45 -5.28 3.18 -5.31
CA ALA A 45 -6.08 4.37 -4.98
C ALA A 45 -5.82 4.81 -3.53
N PRO A 46 -5.81 6.13 -3.24
CA PRO A 46 -5.41 6.63 -1.92
C PRO A 46 -6.15 5.99 -0.73
N ARG A 47 -7.47 5.84 -0.88
CA ARG A 47 -8.35 5.20 0.11
C ARG A 47 -7.90 3.78 0.53
N HIS A 48 -7.27 3.04 -0.37
CA HIS A 48 -6.78 1.69 -0.09
C HIS A 48 -5.38 1.73 0.51
N CYS A 49 -4.53 2.67 0.11
CA CYS A 49 -3.19 2.82 0.68
C CYS A 49 -3.23 3.04 2.20
N THR A 50 -4.12 3.91 2.71
CA THR A 50 -4.23 4.15 4.16
C THR A 50 -4.61 2.88 4.92
N LYS A 51 -5.62 2.14 4.43
CA LYS A 51 -6.03 0.88 5.07
C LYS A 51 -4.93 -0.17 4.97
N LEU A 52 -4.30 -0.29 3.80
CA LEU A 52 -3.24 -1.27 3.56
C LEU A 52 -2.03 -0.98 4.45
N SER A 53 -1.65 0.28 4.60
CA SER A 53 -0.58 0.71 5.49
C SER A 53 -0.87 0.34 6.95
N ARG A 54 -2.10 0.54 7.43
CA ARG A 54 -2.51 0.14 8.78
C ARG A 54 -2.47 -1.37 9.02
N ILE A 55 -2.83 -2.16 8.01
CA ILE A 55 -2.89 -3.64 8.13
C ILE A 55 -1.50 -4.26 7.99
N THR A 56 -0.72 -3.77 7.03
CA THR A 56 0.58 -4.37 6.66
C THR A 56 1.76 -3.72 7.38
N GLY A 57 1.59 -2.53 7.94
CA GLY A 57 2.67 -1.70 8.49
C GLY A 57 3.55 -1.05 7.42
N ILE A 58 3.27 -1.24 6.13
CA ILE A 58 4.04 -0.64 5.05
C ILE A 58 3.69 0.84 4.96
N PRO A 59 4.67 1.76 4.97
CA PRO A 59 4.39 3.19 4.89
C PRO A 59 3.94 3.61 3.49
N LEU A 60 3.20 4.71 3.41
CA LEU A 60 2.54 5.17 2.18
C LEU A 60 3.54 5.54 1.06
N ASP A 61 4.73 6.03 1.42
CA ASP A 61 5.82 6.33 0.50
C ASP A 61 6.30 5.07 -0.25
N LYS A 62 6.32 3.91 0.42
CA LYS A 62 6.67 2.63 -0.21
C LYS A 62 5.57 2.12 -1.13
N LEU A 63 4.30 2.37 -0.77
CA LEU A 63 3.15 1.98 -1.59
C LEU A 63 2.96 2.89 -2.81
N ARG A 64 3.30 4.17 -2.71
CA ARG A 64 3.15 5.17 -3.77
C ARG A 64 4.35 6.12 -3.86
N PRO A 65 5.54 5.65 -4.24
CA PRO A 65 6.74 6.48 -4.24
C PRO A 65 6.66 7.71 -5.16
N LYS A 66 5.84 7.67 -6.21
CA LYS A 66 5.70 8.78 -7.17
C LYS A 66 4.84 9.95 -6.70
N ASP A 67 3.71 9.68 -6.04
CA ASP A 67 2.68 10.71 -5.80
C ASP A 67 2.23 10.79 -4.33
N TRP A 68 2.84 10.03 -3.41
CA TRP A 68 2.40 10.01 -2.01
C TRP A 68 2.40 11.40 -1.37
N HIS A 69 3.43 12.21 -1.64
CA HIS A 69 3.61 13.56 -1.10
C HIS A 69 2.57 14.57 -1.63
N LEU A 70 1.95 14.29 -2.78
CA LEU A 70 0.87 15.11 -3.35
C LEU A 70 -0.48 14.83 -2.69
N ILE A 71 -0.65 13.63 -2.12
CA ILE A 71 -1.92 13.14 -1.59
C ILE A 71 -1.96 13.23 -0.06
N TRP A 72 -0.83 12.93 0.59
CA TRP A 72 -0.60 13.14 2.01
C TRP A 72 0.58 14.09 2.16
N PRO A 73 0.37 15.41 1.99
CA PRO A 73 1.36 16.36 2.45
C PRO A 73 1.62 16.05 3.93
N ALA A 74 2.86 15.69 4.25
CA ALA A 74 3.32 15.46 5.62
C ALA A 74 3.20 16.80 6.33
N ASP A 75 2.06 17.00 7.01
CA ASP A 75 1.65 18.28 7.57
C ASP A 75 1.73 19.40 6.51
N ALA A 76 0.59 19.69 5.87
CA ALA A 76 0.37 21.09 5.50
C ALA A 76 0.40 21.87 6.81
N ASP A 77 1.60 22.28 7.19
CA ASP A 77 1.92 23.45 8.00
C ASP A 77 0.79 23.80 8.94
N GLN A 78 0.65 23.04 10.03
CA GLN A 78 -0.01 23.56 11.22
C GLN A 78 0.98 24.51 11.92
N GLU A 79 1.49 25.52 11.19
CA GLU A 79 2.04 26.73 11.78
C GLU A 79 0.89 27.74 11.94
N GLU A 80 -0.18 27.28 12.60
CA GLU A 80 -1.17 28.17 13.20
C GLU A 80 -0.59 28.61 14.56
N THR A 81 0.11 29.75 14.53
CA THR A 81 0.21 30.74 15.61
C THR A 81 0.00 30.20 17.04
N ARG A 82 1.09 30.04 17.78
CA ARG A 82 1.05 30.34 19.23
C ARG A 82 2.39 30.80 19.78
#